data_AF-A0A1Z5K519-F1
#
_entry.id   AF-A0A1Z5K519-F1
#
_cell.length_a   1.000
_cell.length_b   1.000
_cell.length_c   1.000
_cell.angle_alpha   90.00
_cell.angle_beta   90.00
_cell.angle_gamma   90.00
#
_symmetry.space_group_name_H-M   'P 1'
#
loop_
_entity.id
_entity.type
_entity.pdbx_description
1 polymer ?
#
loop_
_entity_poly.entity_id
_entity_poly.type
_entity_poly.pdbx_seq_one_letter_code
_entity_poly.pdbx_strand_id
1 'polypeptide(L)'
;MAKMMIRMIARLALLALAVLVKTQAFDSDTLKDITREVLENAVVTLGFTGDATFTPSAIREIARANGRLDRTREGLRHKHAFWSFYNEEFQRASRRLMDLKEFVVATLTIDNTPDVEGARQKFGEALHTLQDFYAHTNWIELGNVAINTDLGNTEIPDPPSSLVTCDASGAYIDTITELTSGYEICRGIRSNVPTGKCCRKAIDKEGQTATDLAIAATTDYLDQVITELRTRDPSELAIRSFLGRDESVAFLIDTTESMREELITIKEVIDEFIDRFDGNQRGRYILLAFADSPNDDIDETIVQELVTPNPAEIVTAVQALTADASGADDCREAGFAVLEKALDLSPRNSNIYFWSDASQKGNEFGPFNVRIFRFLRLRVRAIRSRVRINFVMTGRCLPFGSTYRTFKSLARVTGGSVYHFENPADMTSLLLGTDEIIAFNTEMDVE
;
A
#
# COMPACT_ATOMS: atom_id res chain seq x y z
N MET A 1 -6.15 -24.03 25.63
CA MET A 1 -4.89 -24.50 26.25
C MET A 1 -3.93 -25.14 25.24
N ALA A 2 -4.35 -26.09 24.39
CA ALA A 2 -3.46 -26.74 23.41
C ALA A 2 -2.76 -25.79 22.42
N LYS A 3 -3.47 -24.78 21.88
CA LYS A 3 -2.86 -23.73 21.01
C LYS A 3 -1.83 -22.85 21.74
N MET A 4 -1.99 -22.66 23.05
CA MET A 4 -1.05 -21.88 23.88
C MET A 4 0.21 -22.69 24.18
N MET A 5 0.05 -23.99 24.40
CA MET A 5 1.14 -24.93 24.66
C MET A 5 1.98 -25.20 23.40
N ILE A 6 1.35 -25.27 22.21
CA ILE A 6 2.06 -25.37 20.92
C ILE A 6 2.85 -24.08 20.62
N ARG A 7 2.30 -22.90 20.94
CA ARG A 7 3.02 -21.62 20.83
C ARG A 7 4.22 -21.54 21.78
N MET A 8 4.10 -22.11 22.98
CA MET A 8 5.19 -22.13 23.96
C MET A 8 6.30 -23.12 23.56
N ILE A 9 5.94 -24.28 23.01
CA ILE A 9 6.89 -25.27 22.49
C ILE A 9 7.58 -24.76 21.23
N ALA A 10 6.88 -24.03 20.35
CA ALA A 10 7.49 -23.37 19.19
C ALA A 10 8.47 -22.26 19.60
N ARG A 11 8.15 -21.47 20.64
CA ARG A 11 9.08 -20.49 21.24
C ARG A 11 10.32 -21.15 21.84
N LEU A 12 10.16 -22.26 22.56
CA LEU A 12 11.27 -23.04 23.14
C LEU A 12 12.12 -23.74 22.07
N ALA A 13 11.52 -24.19 20.97
CA ALA A 13 12.24 -24.80 19.84
C ALA A 13 12.98 -23.76 18.99
N LEU A 14 12.48 -22.52 18.86
CA LEU A 14 13.20 -21.40 18.24
C LEU A 14 14.41 -20.98 19.09
N LEU A 15 14.26 -20.95 20.41
CA LEU A 15 15.36 -20.65 21.35
C LEU A 15 16.51 -21.68 21.30
N ALA A 16 16.22 -22.94 20.93
CA ALA A 16 17.22 -24.00 20.85
C ALA A 16 18.03 -24.01 19.54
N LEU A 17 17.61 -23.28 18.50
CA LEU A 17 18.31 -23.20 17.22
C LEU A 17 19.30 -22.01 17.13
N ALA A 18 19.47 -21.25 18.21
CA ALA A 18 20.35 -20.08 18.29
C ALA A 18 21.71 -20.37 18.96
N VAL A 19 22.20 -21.62 18.86
CA VAL A 19 23.55 -21.95 19.34
C VAL A 19 24.55 -21.65 18.22
N LEU A 20 25.38 -20.62 18.46
CA LEU A 20 26.38 -19.96 17.59
C LEU A 20 25.85 -18.90 16.61
N VAL A 21 25.44 -17.75 17.12
CA VAL A 21 25.59 -16.49 16.37
C VAL A 21 26.81 -15.76 16.94
N LYS A 22 27.85 -15.68 16.12
CA LYS A 22 29.03 -14.86 16.40
C LYS A 22 28.62 -13.40 16.51
N THR A 23 29.20 -12.72 17.48
CA THR A 23 29.19 -11.28 17.74
C THR A 23 29.55 -10.48 16.47
N GLN A 24 28.58 -10.20 15.61
CA GLN A 24 28.77 -9.30 14.47
C GLN A 24 27.53 -8.45 14.24
N ALA A 25 27.76 -7.24 13.75
CA ALA A 25 26.75 -6.30 13.32
C ALA A 25 25.71 -6.94 12.39
N PHE A 26 24.48 -6.42 12.43
CA PHE A 26 23.40 -6.92 11.59
C PHE A 26 23.83 -6.91 10.12
N ASP A 27 23.72 -8.06 9.48
CA ASP A 27 23.87 -8.16 8.04
C ASP A 27 22.52 -7.90 7.36
N SER A 28 22.58 -7.80 6.03
CA SER A 28 21.42 -7.53 5.18
C SER A 28 20.26 -8.52 5.39
N ASP A 29 20.54 -9.74 5.84
CA ASP A 29 19.51 -10.76 6.03
C ASP A 29 18.91 -10.69 7.44
N THR A 30 19.74 -10.44 8.46
CA THR A 30 19.28 -10.15 9.84
C THR A 30 18.30 -8.97 9.89
N LEU A 31 18.63 -7.86 9.21
CA LEU A 31 17.74 -6.69 9.14
C LEU A 31 16.39 -7.00 8.48
N LYS A 32 16.40 -7.84 7.44
CA LYS A 32 15.17 -8.29 6.78
C LYS A 32 14.35 -9.18 7.70
N ASP A 33 14.99 -10.04 8.47
CA ASP A 33 14.31 -11.00 9.35
C ASP A 33 13.65 -10.28 10.53
N ILE A 34 14.32 -9.31 11.17
CA ILE A 34 13.70 -8.42 12.16
C ILE A 34 12.48 -7.71 11.57
N THR A 35 12.64 -7.16 10.36
CA THR A 35 11.54 -6.46 9.68
C THR A 35 10.35 -7.39 9.40
N ARG A 36 10.61 -8.62 8.94
CA ARG A 36 9.54 -9.59 8.69
C ARG A 36 8.86 -9.99 9.98
N GLU A 37 9.63 -10.31 11.02
CA GLU A 37 9.08 -10.71 12.32
C GLU A 37 8.11 -9.66 12.86
N VAL A 38 8.48 -8.38 12.84
CA VAL A 38 7.58 -7.32 13.31
C VAL A 38 6.35 -7.20 12.43
N LEU A 39 6.52 -7.12 11.11
CA LEU A 39 5.39 -6.84 10.21
C LEU A 39 4.43 -8.04 10.01
N GLU A 40 4.91 -9.27 10.16
CA GLU A 40 4.09 -10.49 10.13
C GLU A 40 3.23 -10.62 11.39
N ASN A 41 3.70 -10.08 12.52
CA ASN A 41 2.98 -10.10 13.79
C ASN A 41 2.21 -8.79 14.08
N ALA A 42 2.41 -7.74 13.27
CA ALA A 42 1.73 -6.47 13.43
C ALA A 42 0.24 -6.60 13.12
N VAL A 43 -0.58 -6.19 14.09
CA VAL A 43 -2.04 -6.11 13.97
C VAL A 43 -2.45 -4.66 14.18
N VAL A 44 -3.08 -4.08 13.18
CA VAL A 44 -3.58 -2.70 13.20
C VAL A 44 -5.11 -2.73 13.22
N THR A 45 -5.70 -2.29 14.32
CA THR A 45 -7.16 -2.15 14.42
C THR A 45 -7.64 -0.99 13.56
N LEU A 46 -8.53 -1.28 12.62
CA LEU A 46 -9.22 -0.32 11.75
C LEU A 46 -10.65 -0.15 12.24
N GLY A 47 -11.13 1.10 12.33
CA GLY A 47 -12.36 1.46 13.03
C GLY A 47 -13.60 0.67 12.63
N PHE A 48 -13.76 0.36 11.34
CA PHE A 48 -14.98 -0.27 10.80
C PHE A 48 -14.83 -1.73 10.40
N THR A 49 -13.62 -2.17 10.04
CA THR A 49 -13.38 -3.54 9.52
C THR A 49 -12.61 -4.43 10.51
N GLY A 50 -12.33 -3.92 11.71
CA GLY A 50 -11.58 -4.62 12.74
C GLY A 50 -10.09 -4.71 12.43
N ASP A 51 -9.46 -5.80 12.88
CA ASP A 51 -8.02 -5.98 12.84
C ASP A 51 -7.48 -6.30 11.44
N ALA A 52 -6.53 -5.49 10.95
CA ALA A 52 -5.86 -5.70 9.68
C ALA A 52 -4.36 -6.00 9.87
N THR A 53 -3.82 -6.81 8.97
CA THR A 53 -2.39 -7.15 8.91
C THR A 53 -1.78 -6.71 7.59
N PHE A 54 -0.45 -6.58 7.56
CA PHE A 54 0.28 -6.37 6.30
C PHE A 54 0.08 -7.55 5.34
N THR A 55 -0.01 -7.25 4.04
CA THR A 55 0.02 -8.30 3.01
C THR A 55 1.44 -8.81 2.79
N PRO A 56 1.63 -10.07 2.38
CA PRO A 56 2.96 -10.61 2.10
C PRO A 56 3.76 -9.81 1.07
N SER A 57 3.11 -9.13 0.11
CA SER A 57 3.79 -8.22 -0.82
C SER A 57 4.32 -6.98 -0.13
N ALA A 58 3.53 -6.33 0.73
CA ALA A 58 3.95 -5.15 1.48
C ALA A 58 5.17 -5.46 2.38
N ILE A 59 5.12 -6.59 3.11
CA ILE A 59 6.22 -7.05 3.96
C ILE A 59 7.49 -7.26 3.13
N ARG A 60 7.38 -7.91 1.96
CA ARG A 60 8.53 -8.13 1.06
C ARG A 60 9.12 -6.83 0.53
N GLU A 61 8.31 -5.85 0.18
CA GLU A 61 8.76 -4.54 -0.30
C GLU A 61 9.55 -3.80 0.78
N ILE A 62 8.99 -3.71 2.00
CA ILE A 62 9.61 -3.02 3.13
C ILE A 62 10.92 -3.73 3.53
N ALA A 63 10.90 -5.06 3.71
CA ALA A 63 12.10 -5.82 4.07
C ALA A 63 13.20 -5.70 3.01
N ARG A 64 12.84 -5.74 1.71
CA ARG A 64 13.82 -5.53 0.63
C ARG A 64 14.44 -4.13 0.68
N ALA A 65 13.65 -3.10 0.95
CA ALA A 65 14.14 -1.73 1.06
C ALA A 65 15.11 -1.57 2.23
N ASN A 66 14.79 -2.16 3.40
CA ASN A 66 15.67 -2.19 4.56
C ASN A 66 17.05 -2.81 4.20
N GLY A 67 17.08 -4.07 3.76
CA GLY A 67 18.36 -4.74 3.52
C GLY A 67 19.11 -4.32 2.25
N ARG A 68 18.51 -3.51 1.35
CA ARG A 68 19.18 -3.03 0.11
C ARG A 68 20.29 -2.02 0.40
N LEU A 69 20.19 -1.27 1.49
CA LEU A 69 21.16 -0.24 1.84
C LEU A 69 22.56 -0.83 2.12
N ASP A 70 22.63 -2.06 2.61
CA ASP A 70 23.89 -2.80 2.75
C ASP A 70 24.49 -3.28 1.43
N ARG A 71 23.66 -3.82 0.53
CA ARG A 71 24.12 -4.50 -0.70
C ARG A 71 24.65 -3.56 -1.77
N THR A 72 24.28 -2.29 -1.73
CA THR A 72 24.59 -1.35 -2.81
C THR A 72 25.98 -0.71 -2.71
N ARG A 73 26.77 -0.95 -1.65
CA ARG A 73 27.77 0.04 -1.22
C ARG A 73 29.07 -0.47 -0.61
N GLU A 74 29.63 -1.59 -1.10
CA GLU A 74 31.01 -1.97 -0.75
C GLU A 74 32.07 -0.88 -1.06
N GLY A 75 31.75 0.13 -1.89
CA GLY A 75 32.65 1.25 -2.23
C GLY A 75 32.28 2.64 -1.68
N LEU A 76 31.17 2.83 -0.96
CA LEU A 76 30.67 4.17 -0.56
C LEU A 76 30.29 4.35 0.91
N ARG A 77 30.47 3.34 1.77
CA ARG A 77 30.12 3.36 3.21
C ARG A 77 30.49 4.66 3.97
N HIS A 78 31.71 5.18 3.78
CA HIS A 78 32.13 6.50 4.29
C HIS A 78 31.27 7.73 3.93
N LYS A 79 30.56 7.76 2.79
CA LYS A 79 29.84 8.97 2.34
C LYS A 79 28.47 9.13 2.98
N HIS A 80 27.99 8.10 3.68
CA HIS A 80 26.65 8.06 4.26
C HIS A 80 26.64 7.38 5.64
N ALA A 81 27.63 7.71 6.48
CA ALA A 81 27.80 7.14 7.82
C ALA A 81 26.53 7.24 8.68
N PHE A 82 25.82 8.36 8.60
CA PHE A 82 24.55 8.58 9.30
C PHE A 82 23.41 7.60 8.93
N TRP A 83 23.49 6.86 7.82
CA TRP A 83 22.43 5.88 7.48
C TRP A 83 22.42 4.69 8.43
N SER A 84 23.52 4.47 9.14
CA SER A 84 23.75 3.32 10.01
C SER A 84 24.28 3.75 11.38
N PHE A 85 24.06 5.01 11.77
CA PHE A 85 24.59 5.64 12.99
C PHE A 85 26.13 5.54 13.14
N TYR A 86 26.90 5.50 12.04
CA TYR A 86 28.36 5.48 12.11
C TYR A 86 28.98 6.86 12.36
N ASN A 87 30.24 6.84 12.80
CA ASN A 87 31.12 8.00 12.95
C ASN A 87 30.57 9.07 13.89
N GLU A 88 29.74 8.65 14.84
CA GLU A 88 29.06 9.53 15.78
C GLU A 88 28.17 10.60 15.11
N GLU A 89 27.69 10.38 13.87
CA GLU A 89 26.71 11.27 13.20
C GLU A 89 25.27 11.03 13.72
N PHE A 90 25.07 11.12 15.03
CA PHE A 90 23.78 10.85 15.70
C PHE A 90 22.71 11.86 15.31
N GLN A 91 23.04 13.15 15.32
CA GLN A 91 22.08 14.22 15.03
C GLN A 91 21.47 14.06 13.64
N ARG A 92 22.34 13.74 12.67
CA ARG A 92 21.94 13.54 11.28
C ARG A 92 21.16 12.25 11.08
N ALA A 93 21.53 11.18 11.79
CA ALA A 93 20.85 9.89 11.72
C ALA A 93 19.45 9.96 12.35
N SER A 94 19.30 10.59 13.52
CA SER A 94 17.99 10.81 14.16
C SER A 94 17.10 11.74 13.34
N ARG A 95 17.64 12.82 12.77
CA ARG A 95 16.89 13.70 11.86
C ARG A 95 16.40 12.93 10.63
N ARG A 96 17.24 12.05 10.06
CA ARG A 96 16.83 11.18 8.95
C ARG A 96 15.62 10.31 9.30
N LEU A 97 15.53 9.77 10.52
CA LEU A 97 14.36 8.98 10.95
C LEU A 97 13.08 9.83 10.98
N MET A 98 13.17 11.08 11.46
CA MET A 98 12.04 12.00 11.46
C MET A 98 11.63 12.40 10.03
N ASP A 99 12.60 12.76 9.19
CA ASP A 99 12.35 13.15 7.79
C ASP A 99 11.71 12.01 6.98
N LEU A 100 12.17 10.77 7.19
CA LEU A 100 11.60 9.60 6.53
C LEU A 100 10.18 9.30 7.05
N LYS A 101 9.93 9.46 8.36
CA LYS A 101 8.58 9.33 8.93
C LYS A 101 7.62 10.33 8.29
N GLU A 102 8.00 11.61 8.28
CA GLU A 102 7.21 12.67 7.64
C GLU A 102 6.97 12.38 6.16
N PHE A 103 8.00 11.94 5.43
CA PHE A 103 7.87 11.57 4.02
C PHE A 103 6.84 10.45 3.81
N VAL A 104 6.91 9.39 4.63
CA VAL A 104 5.98 8.25 4.55
C VAL A 104 4.55 8.72 4.78
N VAL A 105 4.33 9.47 5.87
CA VAL A 105 3.01 9.97 6.25
C VAL A 105 2.46 10.92 5.17
N ALA A 106 3.22 11.95 4.79
CA ALA A 106 2.79 12.93 3.80
C ALA A 106 2.51 12.31 2.41
N THR A 107 3.31 11.32 2.00
CA THR A 107 3.13 10.63 0.71
C THR A 107 1.87 9.77 0.69
N LEU A 108 1.52 9.15 1.82
CA LEU A 108 0.34 8.31 1.93
C LEU A 108 -0.95 9.12 2.11
N THR A 109 -0.87 10.33 2.65
CA THR A 109 -2.02 11.22 2.88
C THR A 109 -2.17 12.31 1.83
N ILE A 110 -1.44 12.24 0.71
CA ILE A 110 -1.62 13.20 -0.39
C ILE A 110 -2.89 12.87 -1.17
N ASP A 111 -3.62 13.91 -1.57
CA ASP A 111 -4.85 13.75 -2.34
C ASP A 111 -4.57 13.12 -3.74
N ASN A 112 -5.56 12.40 -4.24
CA ASN A 112 -5.61 11.75 -5.56
C ASN A 112 -4.81 10.44 -5.70
N THR A 113 -3.48 10.51 -5.69
CA THR A 113 -2.62 9.36 -6.07
C THR A 113 -1.40 9.23 -5.16
N PRO A 114 -1.53 8.60 -3.97
CA PRO A 114 -0.39 8.37 -3.09
C PRO A 114 0.62 7.41 -3.72
N ASP A 115 1.91 7.72 -3.61
CA ASP A 115 2.99 6.80 -3.96
C ASP A 115 3.22 5.79 -2.83
N VAL A 116 2.33 4.81 -2.75
CA VAL A 116 2.35 3.76 -1.72
C VAL A 116 3.63 2.93 -1.77
N GLU A 117 4.14 2.63 -2.97
CA GLU A 117 5.37 1.87 -3.14
C GLU A 117 6.57 2.68 -2.62
N GLY A 118 6.67 3.96 -3.01
CA GLY A 118 7.69 4.87 -2.51
C GLY A 118 7.64 5.05 -1.00
N ALA A 119 6.45 5.16 -0.41
CA ALA A 119 6.27 5.24 1.04
C ALA A 119 6.79 3.97 1.74
N ARG A 120 6.43 2.77 1.29
CA ARG A 120 6.97 1.51 1.87
C ARG A 120 8.48 1.40 1.71
N GLN A 121 9.04 1.85 0.59
CA GLN A 121 10.48 1.89 0.40
C GLN A 121 11.16 2.80 1.44
N LYS A 122 10.62 4.01 1.67
CA LYS A 122 11.17 4.96 2.64
C LYS A 122 11.01 4.52 4.08
N PHE A 123 9.91 3.84 4.40
CA PHE A 123 9.73 3.18 5.68
C PHE A 123 10.80 2.09 5.91
N GLY A 124 11.05 1.23 4.91
CA GLY A 124 12.13 0.24 5.00
C GLY A 124 13.52 0.88 5.15
N GLU A 125 13.80 1.99 4.47
CA GLU A 125 15.04 2.76 4.67
C GLU A 125 15.16 3.33 6.10
N ALA A 126 14.04 3.73 6.72
CA ALA A 126 14.04 4.21 8.10
C ALA A 126 14.32 3.07 9.08
N LEU A 127 13.69 1.90 8.87
CA LEU A 127 13.92 0.71 9.68
C LEU A 127 15.38 0.25 9.66
N HIS A 128 16.05 0.36 8.50
CA HIS A 128 17.50 0.11 8.42
C HIS A 128 18.28 1.01 9.38
N THR A 129 18.09 2.33 9.28
CA THR A 129 18.77 3.30 10.15
C THR A 129 18.45 3.06 11.62
N LEU A 130 17.19 2.76 11.95
CA LEU A 130 16.73 2.51 13.31
C LEU A 130 17.29 1.21 13.90
N GLN A 131 17.31 0.12 13.15
CA GLN A 131 17.86 -1.16 13.61
C GLN A 131 19.39 -1.09 13.77
N ASP A 132 20.05 -0.35 12.87
CA ASP A 132 21.49 -0.13 12.94
C ASP A 132 21.93 0.68 14.16
N PHE A 133 21.05 1.49 14.77
CA PHE A 133 21.34 2.11 16.06
C PHE A 133 21.73 1.05 17.11
N TYR A 134 20.93 -0.02 17.23
CA TYR A 134 21.18 -1.10 18.18
C TYR A 134 22.30 -2.04 17.73
N ALA A 135 22.65 -2.05 16.45
CA ALA A 135 23.79 -2.81 15.92
C ALA A 135 25.12 -2.06 16.00
N HIS A 136 25.12 -0.73 15.96
CA HIS A 136 26.34 0.07 15.75
C HIS A 136 26.68 1.06 16.87
N THR A 137 25.80 1.28 17.84
CA THR A 137 26.07 2.13 19.00
C THR A 137 26.39 1.31 20.25
N ASN A 138 26.95 1.93 21.28
CA ASN A 138 27.17 1.31 22.58
C ASN A 138 25.91 1.33 23.49
N TRP A 139 24.70 1.48 22.92
CA TRP A 139 23.46 1.65 23.68
C TRP A 139 23.24 0.56 24.74
N ILE A 140 23.51 -0.69 24.40
CA ILE A 140 23.33 -1.86 25.28
C ILE A 140 24.43 -1.87 26.33
N GLU A 141 25.65 -1.57 25.92
CA GLU A 141 26.83 -1.53 26.78
C GLU A 141 26.67 -0.48 27.88
N LEU A 142 25.98 0.64 27.60
CA LEU A 142 25.57 1.63 28.60
C LEU A 142 24.58 1.10 29.66
N GLY A 143 24.18 -0.16 29.58
CA GLY A 143 23.23 -0.79 30.50
C GLY A 143 21.76 -0.52 30.16
N ASN A 144 21.48 0.03 28.97
CA ASN A 144 20.11 0.24 28.55
C ASN A 144 19.45 -1.09 28.15
N VAL A 145 18.34 -1.39 28.80
CA VAL A 145 17.52 -2.60 28.55
C VAL A 145 16.20 -2.28 27.85
N ALA A 146 15.98 -1.02 27.48
CA ALA A 146 14.80 -0.53 26.78
C ALA A 146 15.22 0.23 25.52
N ILE A 147 14.24 0.48 24.64
CA ILE A 147 14.45 1.25 23.42
C ILE A 147 14.79 2.71 23.73
N ASN A 148 15.57 3.35 22.85
CA ASN A 148 15.70 4.79 22.87
C ASN A 148 14.46 5.43 22.24
N THR A 149 13.60 6.06 23.05
CA THR A 149 12.35 6.71 22.62
C THR A 149 12.56 7.98 21.80
N ASP A 150 13.79 8.50 21.74
CA ASP A 150 14.13 9.64 20.88
C ASP A 150 14.13 9.25 19.39
N LEU A 151 14.33 7.96 19.06
CA LEU A 151 14.39 7.48 17.69
C LEU A 151 13.05 7.71 16.97
N GLY A 152 13.07 8.62 16.00
CA GLY A 152 11.89 9.05 15.23
C GLY A 152 11.14 10.24 15.82
N ASN A 153 11.50 10.71 17.01
CA ASN A 153 10.80 11.81 17.70
C ASN A 153 11.66 13.06 17.90
N THR A 154 12.94 12.89 18.22
CA THR A 154 13.85 13.99 18.57
C THR A 154 15.23 13.78 17.98
N GLU A 155 15.98 14.87 17.83
CA GLU A 155 17.38 14.79 17.42
C GLU A 155 18.27 14.38 18.58
N ILE A 156 19.06 13.33 18.38
CA ILE A 156 20.06 12.86 19.33
C ILE A 156 21.36 13.66 19.11
N PRO A 157 21.90 14.35 20.11
CA PRO A 157 23.11 15.16 19.91
C PRO A 157 24.33 14.28 19.61
N ASP A 158 25.23 14.81 18.77
CA ASP A 158 26.52 14.17 18.55
C ASP A 158 27.36 14.22 19.85
N PRO A 159 28.07 13.14 20.20
CA PRO A 159 29.05 13.12 21.27
C PRO A 159 30.09 14.23 21.09
N PRO A 160 30.57 14.88 22.17
CA PRO A 160 31.61 15.88 22.08
C PRO A 160 32.85 15.33 21.36
N SER A 161 33.44 16.13 20.47
CA SER A 161 34.68 15.75 19.78
C SER A 161 35.86 15.53 20.73
N SER A 162 35.81 16.14 21.92
CA SER A 162 36.77 15.95 23.02
C SER A 162 36.52 14.70 23.86
N LEU A 163 35.37 14.04 23.71
CA LEU A 163 35.08 12.81 24.45
C LEU A 163 36.02 11.71 23.95
N VAL A 164 36.89 11.25 24.85
CA VAL A 164 37.74 10.09 24.60
C VAL A 164 36.86 8.86 24.76
N THR A 165 36.67 8.13 23.68
CA THR A 165 35.85 6.90 23.64
C THR A 165 36.68 5.65 23.42
N CYS A 166 38.00 5.78 23.43
CA CYS A 166 38.91 4.75 22.96
C CYS A 166 39.95 4.40 24.02
N ASP A 167 40.24 3.11 24.12
CA ASP A 167 41.23 2.58 25.05
C ASP A 167 42.64 3.02 24.68
N ALA A 168 43.59 2.81 25.60
CA ALA A 168 44.99 3.13 25.39
C ALA A 168 45.61 2.39 24.17
N SER A 169 45.01 1.25 23.74
CA SER A 169 45.45 0.52 22.55
C SER A 169 44.92 1.12 21.24
N GLY A 170 43.94 2.02 21.31
CA GLY A 170 43.30 2.63 20.16
C GLY A 170 42.39 1.66 19.38
N ALA A 171 42.01 0.54 19.99
CA ALA A 171 41.36 -0.59 19.34
C ALA A 171 39.98 -0.95 19.92
N TYR A 172 39.69 -0.56 21.16
CA TYR A 172 38.45 -0.89 21.87
C TYR A 172 37.78 0.33 22.47
N ILE A 173 36.44 0.38 22.45
CA ILE A 173 35.69 1.47 23.06
C ILE A 173 35.89 1.35 24.57
N ASP A 174 36.49 2.37 25.16
CA ASP A 174 36.81 2.45 26.59
C ASP A 174 36.32 3.79 27.08
N THR A 175 35.14 3.73 27.70
CA THR A 175 34.34 4.73 28.42
C THR A 175 32.88 4.37 28.14
N ILE A 176 32.28 3.55 29.00
CA ILE A 176 30.89 3.10 28.87
C ILE A 176 29.97 4.03 29.66
N THR A 177 30.18 5.35 29.54
CA THR A 177 29.42 6.36 30.28
C THR A 177 28.62 7.29 29.38
N GLU A 178 28.97 7.36 28.09
CA GLU A 178 28.31 8.22 27.11
C GLU A 178 28.06 7.44 25.80
N LEU A 179 27.02 7.86 25.06
CA LEU A 179 26.64 7.24 23.80
C LEU A 179 27.72 7.46 22.73
N THR A 180 28.10 6.42 22.00
CA THR A 180 29.03 6.46 20.88
C THR A 180 28.81 5.27 19.95
N SER A 181 29.14 5.43 18.68
CA SER A 181 29.17 4.34 17.69
C SER A 181 30.57 3.97 17.22
N GLY A 182 31.59 4.70 17.69
CA GLY A 182 32.92 4.69 17.10
C GLY A 182 32.90 5.05 15.62
N TYR A 183 34.00 4.72 14.92
CA TYR A 183 34.24 5.11 13.53
C TYR A 183 34.42 3.89 12.62
N GLU A 184 33.79 3.90 11.44
CA GLU A 184 33.63 2.72 10.57
C GLU A 184 34.93 2.29 9.84
N ILE A 185 35.83 3.21 9.50
CA ILE A 185 36.97 2.93 8.61
C ILE A 185 38.30 3.07 9.32
N CYS A 186 38.99 1.94 9.48
CA CYS A 186 40.37 1.89 9.97
C CYS A 186 41.28 0.94 9.16
N ARG A 187 40.93 0.63 7.90
CA ARG A 187 41.82 -0.13 6.98
C ARG A 187 43.00 0.74 6.53
N GLY A 188 43.98 0.91 7.42
CA GLY A 188 45.28 1.53 7.12
C GLY A 188 45.31 3.07 7.06
N ILE A 189 44.16 3.75 7.07
CA ILE A 189 44.06 5.21 7.05
C ILE A 189 43.44 5.69 8.37
N ARG A 190 44.28 5.89 9.39
CA ARG A 190 43.86 6.47 10.69
C ARG A 190 43.67 7.99 10.64
N SER A 191 43.95 8.66 9.51
CA SER A 191 43.98 10.13 9.43
C SER A 191 42.62 10.81 9.58
N ASN A 192 41.50 10.07 9.50
CA ASN A 192 40.14 10.63 9.53
C ASN A 192 39.38 10.32 10.83
N VAL A 193 39.99 9.59 11.77
CA VAL A 193 39.40 9.33 13.08
C VAL A 193 39.89 10.41 14.05
N PRO A 194 38.99 11.16 14.74
CA PRO A 194 39.43 12.17 15.69
C PRO A 194 40.28 11.59 16.82
N THR A 195 41.15 12.43 17.40
CA THR A 195 42.02 12.01 18.51
C THR A 195 41.16 11.55 19.69
N GLY A 196 41.47 10.36 20.24
CA GLY A 196 40.72 9.76 21.34
C GLY A 196 39.49 8.96 20.92
N LYS A 197 39.18 8.85 19.62
CA LYS A 197 38.04 8.06 19.11
C LYS A 197 38.47 6.70 18.56
N CYS A 198 37.55 5.74 18.63
CA CYS A 198 37.85 4.33 18.38
C CYS A 198 37.32 3.81 17.05
N CYS A 199 38.07 2.87 16.49
CA CYS A 199 37.69 2.09 15.32
C CYS A 199 36.70 1.00 15.69
N ARG A 200 35.63 0.82 14.91
CA ARG A 200 34.46 -0.06 15.14
C ARG A 200 34.72 -1.55 15.48
N LYS A 201 35.95 -2.06 15.57
CA LYS A 201 36.22 -3.47 15.91
C LYS A 201 35.88 -3.84 17.37
N ALA A 202 35.12 -3.01 18.06
CA ALA A 202 35.28 -2.70 19.48
C ALA A 202 34.00 -2.81 20.32
N ILE A 203 32.82 -2.97 19.70
CA ILE A 203 31.57 -3.15 20.45
C ILE A 203 31.26 -4.65 20.45
N ASP A 204 31.52 -5.30 21.58
CA ASP A 204 31.20 -6.71 21.80
C ASP A 204 29.73 -6.81 22.23
N LYS A 205 28.87 -7.17 21.28
CA LYS A 205 27.42 -7.22 21.51
C LYS A 205 26.97 -8.60 21.91
N GLU A 206 26.15 -8.67 22.96
CA GLU A 206 25.25 -9.80 23.14
C GLU A 206 24.18 -9.75 22.03
N GLY A 207 24.39 -10.53 20.96
CA GLY A 207 23.60 -10.43 19.73
C GLY A 207 22.08 -10.55 19.94
N GLN A 208 21.63 -11.38 20.89
CA GLN A 208 20.20 -11.55 21.19
C GLN A 208 19.58 -10.27 21.75
N THR A 209 20.26 -9.60 22.70
CA THR A 209 19.77 -8.37 23.33
C THR A 209 19.64 -7.23 22.32
N ALA A 210 20.57 -7.15 21.36
CA ALA A 210 20.50 -6.16 20.28
C ALA A 210 19.30 -6.40 19.34
N THR A 211 19.07 -7.67 18.97
CA THR A 211 17.94 -8.04 18.12
C THR A 211 16.61 -7.75 18.81
N ASP A 212 16.47 -8.07 20.09
CA ASP A 212 15.24 -7.83 20.86
C ASP A 212 14.89 -6.33 20.95
N LEU A 213 15.89 -5.47 21.19
CA LEU A 213 15.69 -4.01 21.20
C LEU A 213 15.37 -3.47 19.80
N ALA A 214 15.98 -4.01 18.75
CA ALA A 214 15.69 -3.62 17.38
C ALA A 214 14.26 -4.01 16.95
N ILE A 215 13.75 -5.16 17.39
CA ILE A 215 12.34 -5.58 17.22
C ILE A 215 11.41 -4.60 17.94
N ALA A 216 11.70 -4.31 19.22
CA ALA A 216 10.89 -3.39 20.02
C ALA A 216 10.84 -1.99 19.41
N ALA A 217 11.99 -1.47 18.95
CA ALA A 217 12.06 -0.13 18.35
C ALA A 217 11.41 -0.08 16.96
N THR A 218 11.49 -1.17 16.19
CA THR A 218 10.78 -1.27 14.90
C THR A 218 9.27 -1.28 15.11
N THR A 219 8.79 -1.90 16.20
CA THR A 219 7.38 -1.89 16.59
C THR A 219 6.93 -0.49 17.02
N ASP A 220 7.70 0.17 17.89
CA ASP A 220 7.41 1.56 18.32
C ASP A 220 7.37 2.53 17.13
N TYR A 221 8.34 2.46 16.22
CA TYR A 221 8.37 3.33 15.04
C TYR A 221 7.22 3.07 14.05
N LEU A 222 6.77 1.81 13.93
CA LEU A 222 5.55 1.48 13.20
C LEU A 222 4.33 2.15 13.86
N ASP A 223 4.20 2.07 15.17
CA ASP A 223 3.09 2.68 15.92
C ASP A 223 3.09 4.21 15.80
N GLN A 224 4.27 4.85 15.78
CA GLN A 224 4.40 6.28 15.49
C GLN A 224 3.82 6.63 14.10
N VAL A 225 4.22 5.90 13.05
CA VAL A 225 3.71 6.11 11.68
C VAL A 225 2.19 5.90 11.61
N ILE A 226 1.68 4.82 12.19
CA ILE A 226 0.23 4.53 12.18
C ILE A 226 -0.56 5.61 12.92
N THR A 227 -0.04 6.11 14.04
CA THR A 227 -0.68 7.19 14.81
C THR A 227 -0.76 8.50 14.02
N GLU A 228 0.33 8.86 13.33
CA GLU A 228 0.34 10.05 12.48
C GLU A 228 -0.57 9.91 11.26
N LEU A 229 -0.63 8.73 10.63
CA LEU A 229 -1.56 8.44 9.54
C LEU A 229 -3.01 8.57 9.99
N ARG A 230 -3.40 8.00 11.15
CA ARG A 230 -4.75 8.16 11.70
C ARG A 230 -5.13 9.62 11.93
N THR A 231 -4.15 10.43 12.32
CA THR A 231 -4.37 11.85 12.59
C THR A 231 -4.62 12.64 11.30
N ARG A 232 -3.91 12.33 10.21
CA ARG A 232 -4.02 13.04 8.93
C ARG A 232 -5.11 12.51 8.01
N ASP A 233 -5.43 11.23 8.11
CA ASP A 233 -6.47 10.56 7.33
C ASP A 233 -7.42 9.76 8.23
N PRO A 234 -8.49 10.40 8.75
CA PRO A 234 -9.49 9.73 9.59
C PRO A 234 -10.27 8.62 8.88
N SER A 235 -10.23 8.56 7.53
CA SER A 235 -10.86 7.48 6.77
C SER A 235 -10.03 6.18 6.79
N GLU A 236 -8.78 6.23 7.28
CA GLU A 236 -7.86 5.11 7.35
C GLU A 236 -7.46 4.51 5.98
N LEU A 237 -7.77 5.19 4.87
CA LEU A 237 -7.39 4.76 3.52
C LEU A 237 -5.87 4.73 3.33
N ALA A 238 -5.16 5.70 3.91
CA ALA A 238 -3.71 5.76 3.94
C ALA A 238 -3.10 4.58 4.70
N ILE A 239 -3.72 4.17 5.82
CA ILE A 239 -3.30 3.01 6.61
C ILE A 239 -3.52 1.73 5.83
N ARG A 240 -4.72 1.53 5.27
CA ARG A 240 -5.03 0.37 4.41
C ARG A 240 -4.04 0.25 3.27
N SER A 241 -3.74 1.37 2.62
CA SER A 241 -2.75 1.42 1.55
C SER A 241 -1.36 1.06 2.04
N PHE A 242 -0.93 1.56 3.19
CA PHE A 242 0.35 1.20 3.79
C PHE A 242 0.47 -0.31 4.07
N LEU A 243 -0.60 -0.94 4.59
CA LEU A 243 -0.69 -2.37 4.84
C LEU A 243 -0.73 -3.24 3.58
N GLY A 244 -0.90 -2.65 2.40
CA GLY A 244 -1.08 -3.37 1.13
C GLY A 244 -2.49 -3.89 0.92
N ARG A 245 -3.45 -3.19 1.50
CA ARG A 245 -4.88 -3.40 1.35
C ARG A 245 -5.51 -2.19 0.67
N ASP A 246 -4.88 -1.66 -0.39
CA ASP A 246 -5.39 -0.53 -1.17
C ASP A 246 -6.44 -0.94 -2.21
N GLU A 247 -6.64 -2.23 -2.50
CA GLU A 247 -7.56 -2.68 -3.54
C GLU A 247 -8.98 -2.14 -3.37
N SER A 248 -9.60 -1.68 -4.46
CA SER A 248 -10.98 -1.20 -4.44
C SER A 248 -11.94 -2.04 -5.28
N VAL A 249 -13.23 -1.90 -4.97
CA VAL A 249 -14.32 -2.30 -5.85
C VAL A 249 -15.11 -1.04 -6.22
N ALA A 250 -15.18 -0.74 -7.50
CA ALA A 250 -15.93 0.38 -8.04
C ALA A 250 -17.20 -0.10 -8.72
N PHE A 251 -18.30 0.57 -8.39
CA PHE A 251 -19.62 0.37 -8.95
C PHE A 251 -20.00 1.56 -9.81
N LEU A 252 -20.07 1.37 -11.12
CA LEU A 252 -20.49 2.39 -12.08
C LEU A 252 -21.88 2.01 -12.56
N ILE A 253 -22.89 2.75 -12.11
CA ILE A 253 -24.29 2.35 -12.29
C ILE A 253 -25.00 3.41 -13.12
N ASP A 254 -25.42 3.02 -14.30
CA ASP A 254 -26.38 3.77 -15.09
C ASP A 254 -27.72 3.83 -14.33
N THR A 255 -28.17 5.05 -14.08
CA THR A 255 -29.42 5.34 -13.38
C THR A 255 -30.44 6.02 -14.28
N THR A 256 -30.31 5.95 -15.61
CA THR A 256 -31.34 6.46 -16.50
C THR A 256 -32.70 5.79 -16.30
N GLU A 257 -33.75 6.43 -16.81
CA GLU A 257 -35.12 5.94 -16.69
C GLU A 257 -35.30 4.51 -17.20
N SER A 258 -34.55 4.09 -18.24
CA SER A 258 -34.63 2.73 -18.78
C SER A 258 -34.07 1.67 -17.82
N MET A 259 -33.14 2.03 -16.94
CA MET A 259 -32.55 1.15 -15.92
C MET A 259 -33.47 0.91 -14.71
N ARG A 260 -34.71 1.43 -14.70
CA ARG A 260 -35.62 1.38 -13.53
C ARG A 260 -35.84 -0.04 -13.00
N GLU A 261 -36.03 -1.03 -13.88
CA GLU A 261 -36.27 -2.42 -13.48
C GLU A 261 -34.96 -3.11 -13.07
N GLU A 262 -33.88 -2.88 -13.81
CA GLU A 262 -32.54 -3.35 -13.52
C GLU A 262 -32.03 -2.90 -12.16
N LEU A 263 -32.27 -1.64 -11.79
CA LEU A 263 -31.82 -1.06 -10.53
C LEU A 263 -32.32 -1.85 -9.31
N ILE A 264 -33.50 -2.47 -9.39
CA ILE A 264 -34.03 -3.33 -8.32
C ILE A 264 -33.08 -4.53 -8.12
N THR A 265 -32.73 -5.21 -9.21
CA THR A 265 -31.86 -6.40 -9.15
C THR A 265 -30.41 -6.03 -8.85
N ILE A 266 -29.90 -4.93 -9.42
CA ILE A 266 -28.53 -4.44 -9.18
C ILE A 266 -28.32 -4.16 -7.69
N LYS A 267 -29.30 -3.54 -7.02
CA LYS A 267 -29.24 -3.27 -5.58
C LYS A 267 -29.13 -4.55 -4.77
N GLU A 268 -29.93 -5.57 -5.07
CA GLU A 268 -29.87 -6.88 -4.42
C GLU A 268 -28.51 -7.56 -4.65
N VAL A 269 -28.01 -7.54 -5.89
CA VAL A 269 -26.73 -8.15 -6.24
C VAL A 269 -25.57 -7.47 -5.52
N ILE A 270 -25.55 -6.14 -5.44
CA ILE A 270 -24.47 -5.40 -4.79
C ILE A 270 -24.51 -5.59 -3.27
N ASP A 271 -25.68 -5.61 -2.65
CA ASP A 271 -25.85 -5.89 -1.22
C ASP A 271 -25.25 -7.26 -0.86
N GLU A 272 -25.64 -8.31 -1.60
CA GLU A 272 -25.10 -9.65 -1.41
C GLU A 272 -23.62 -9.76 -1.76
N PHE A 273 -23.16 -9.02 -2.78
CA PHE A 273 -21.73 -8.94 -3.10
C PHE A 273 -20.95 -8.34 -1.92
N ILE A 274 -21.42 -7.25 -1.32
CA ILE A 274 -20.72 -6.62 -0.20
C ILE A 274 -20.70 -7.58 1.00
N ASP A 275 -21.82 -8.19 1.36
CA ASP A 275 -21.91 -9.16 2.46
C ASP A 275 -20.96 -10.35 2.29
N ARG A 276 -20.88 -10.93 1.09
CA ARG A 276 -19.98 -12.07 0.82
C ARG A 276 -18.51 -11.66 0.75
N PHE A 277 -18.19 -10.43 0.33
CA PHE A 277 -16.83 -9.98 0.06
C PHE A 277 -16.19 -9.17 1.19
N ASP A 278 -16.94 -8.63 2.15
CA ASP A 278 -16.43 -7.81 3.27
C ASP A 278 -15.51 -8.61 4.23
N GLY A 279 -15.67 -9.94 4.28
CA GLY A 279 -14.77 -10.85 5.01
C GLY A 279 -13.31 -10.89 4.52
N ASN A 280 -12.97 -10.22 3.41
CA ASN A 280 -11.62 -10.16 2.84
C ASN A 280 -10.85 -8.85 3.11
N GLN A 281 -11.44 -7.89 3.84
CA GLN A 281 -10.77 -6.63 4.25
C GLN A 281 -10.14 -5.87 3.07
N ARG A 282 -10.95 -5.52 2.06
CA ARG A 282 -10.51 -4.67 0.95
C ARG A 282 -10.34 -3.21 1.38
N GLY A 283 -9.69 -2.43 0.53
CA GLY A 283 -9.27 -1.06 0.80
C GLY A 283 -10.39 -0.05 0.80
N ARG A 284 -11.19 -0.03 -0.26
CA ARG A 284 -12.32 0.91 -0.40
C ARG A 284 -13.37 0.47 -1.41
N TYR A 285 -14.55 1.04 -1.28
CA TYR A 285 -15.65 1.00 -2.23
C TYR A 285 -15.78 2.35 -2.94
N ILE A 286 -16.14 2.31 -4.21
CA ILE A 286 -16.39 3.49 -5.03
C ILE A 286 -17.76 3.31 -5.67
N LEU A 287 -18.64 4.30 -5.57
CA LEU A 287 -19.89 4.40 -6.32
C LEU A 287 -19.81 5.61 -7.23
N LEU A 288 -20.12 5.40 -8.50
CA LEU A 288 -20.37 6.44 -9.48
C LEU A 288 -21.68 6.11 -10.18
N ALA A 289 -22.78 6.67 -9.69
CA ALA A 289 -24.06 6.59 -10.37
C ALA A 289 -24.15 7.71 -11.41
N PHE A 290 -24.66 7.40 -12.59
CA PHE A 290 -24.66 8.33 -13.72
C PHE A 290 -25.93 8.24 -14.55
N ALA A 291 -26.36 9.37 -15.09
CA ALA A 291 -27.50 9.48 -16.00
C ALA A 291 -27.18 10.52 -17.09
N ASP A 292 -28.03 10.65 -18.10
CA ASP A 292 -27.76 11.59 -19.18
C ASP A 292 -27.89 13.06 -18.75
N SER A 293 -26.99 13.91 -19.27
CA SER A 293 -27.01 15.36 -19.03
C SER A 293 -27.55 16.10 -20.27
N PRO A 294 -28.47 17.07 -20.11
CA PRO A 294 -28.94 17.91 -21.21
C PRO A 294 -27.83 18.71 -21.92
N ASN A 295 -26.69 18.92 -21.26
CA ASN A 295 -25.58 19.74 -21.76
C ASN A 295 -24.35 18.92 -22.17
N ASP A 296 -24.42 17.58 -22.10
CA ASP A 296 -23.28 16.67 -22.29
C ASP A 296 -22.07 17.00 -21.36
N ASP A 297 -22.29 17.67 -20.23
CA ASP A 297 -21.24 17.93 -19.22
C ASP A 297 -21.06 16.70 -18.31
N ILE A 298 -19.82 16.22 -18.21
CA ILE A 298 -19.44 15.01 -17.46
C ILE A 298 -19.73 15.19 -15.96
N ASP A 299 -19.49 16.38 -15.41
CA ASP A 299 -19.73 16.62 -13.99
C ASP A 299 -21.24 16.72 -13.69
N GLU A 300 -22.07 17.05 -14.69
CA GLU A 300 -23.54 17.03 -14.60
C GLU A 300 -24.12 15.63 -14.84
N THR A 301 -23.34 14.70 -15.40
CA THR A 301 -23.73 13.31 -15.68
C THR A 301 -23.69 12.45 -14.42
N ILE A 302 -22.82 12.78 -13.45
CA ILE A 302 -22.65 11.99 -12.22
C ILE A 302 -23.68 12.46 -11.19
N VAL A 303 -24.72 11.65 -10.99
CA VAL A 303 -25.78 11.95 -10.03
C VAL A 303 -25.39 11.60 -8.59
N GLN A 304 -24.44 10.68 -8.41
CA GLN A 304 -23.91 10.32 -7.10
C GLN A 304 -22.48 9.82 -7.16
N GLU A 305 -21.62 10.38 -6.32
CA GLU A 305 -20.25 9.93 -6.09
C GLU A 305 -20.03 9.61 -4.62
N LEU A 306 -19.50 8.42 -4.34
CA LEU A 306 -19.09 8.02 -2.99
C LEU A 306 -17.78 7.24 -3.08
N VAL A 307 -16.82 7.60 -2.22
CA VAL A 307 -15.62 6.80 -1.98
C VAL A 307 -15.56 6.53 -0.49
N THR A 308 -15.69 5.27 -0.09
CA THR A 308 -15.78 4.91 1.33
C THR A 308 -15.10 3.57 1.63
N PRO A 309 -14.38 3.44 2.75
CA PRO A 309 -13.95 2.15 3.28
C PRO A 309 -15.06 1.43 4.05
N ASN A 310 -16.21 2.07 4.28
CA ASN A 310 -17.30 1.55 5.10
C ASN A 310 -18.32 0.78 4.23
N PRO A 311 -18.47 -0.54 4.41
CA PRO A 311 -19.42 -1.34 3.65
C PRO A 311 -20.88 -0.88 3.85
N ALA A 312 -21.24 -0.41 5.04
CA ALA A 312 -22.60 0.04 5.31
C ALA A 312 -22.96 1.34 4.55
N GLU A 313 -21.99 2.23 4.34
CA GLU A 313 -22.19 3.48 3.60
C GLU A 313 -22.43 3.20 2.12
N ILE A 314 -21.65 2.32 1.51
CA ILE A 314 -21.83 1.95 0.11
C ILE A 314 -23.17 1.22 -0.11
N VAL A 315 -23.55 0.31 0.79
CA VAL A 315 -24.87 -0.35 0.73
C VAL A 315 -25.97 0.69 0.81
N THR A 316 -25.92 1.59 1.80
CA THR A 316 -26.93 2.65 1.96
C THR A 316 -27.03 3.53 0.73
N ALA A 317 -25.88 3.92 0.16
CA ALA A 317 -25.81 4.75 -1.04
C ALA A 317 -26.41 4.06 -2.27
N VAL A 318 -26.10 2.77 -2.48
CA VAL A 318 -26.65 1.97 -3.59
C VAL A 318 -28.16 1.77 -3.41
N GLN A 319 -28.62 1.47 -2.21
CA GLN A 319 -30.05 1.30 -1.92
C GLN A 319 -30.86 2.58 -2.15
N ALA A 320 -30.24 3.75 -1.97
CA ALA A 320 -30.86 5.05 -2.21
C ALA A 320 -30.99 5.44 -3.69
N LEU A 321 -30.32 4.73 -4.62
CA LEU A 321 -30.37 5.06 -6.05
C LEU A 321 -31.79 5.00 -6.62
N THR A 322 -32.15 5.95 -7.47
CA THR A 322 -33.43 5.97 -8.18
C THR A 322 -33.19 6.22 -9.65
N ALA A 323 -34.08 5.70 -10.49
CA ALA A 323 -34.07 6.02 -11.91
C ALA A 323 -34.29 7.53 -12.12
N ASP A 324 -33.43 8.13 -12.91
CA ASP A 324 -33.43 9.54 -13.27
C ASP A 324 -34.30 9.72 -14.53
N ALA A 325 -35.32 10.57 -14.39
CA ALA A 325 -36.25 10.88 -15.47
C ALA A 325 -35.71 11.96 -16.44
N SER A 326 -34.49 12.45 -16.22
CA SER A 326 -33.87 13.53 -17.00
C SER A 326 -33.41 13.03 -18.38
N GLY A 327 -33.79 13.75 -19.44
CA GLY A 327 -32.93 13.92 -20.62
C GLY A 327 -32.84 12.81 -21.68
N ALA A 328 -33.78 11.86 -21.75
CA ALA A 328 -33.75 10.74 -22.71
C ALA A 328 -34.06 11.11 -24.19
N ASP A 329 -33.37 12.08 -24.79
CA ASP A 329 -33.54 12.39 -26.22
C ASP A 329 -32.64 11.51 -27.11
N ASP A 330 -31.54 10.97 -26.57
CA ASP A 330 -30.76 9.93 -27.23
C ASP A 330 -30.57 8.69 -26.35
N CYS A 331 -30.33 7.56 -27.00
CA CYS A 331 -30.25 6.24 -26.36
C CYS A 331 -28.87 5.99 -25.71
N ARG A 332 -27.92 6.94 -25.82
CA ARG A 332 -26.53 6.69 -25.48
C ARG A 332 -26.14 7.40 -24.19
N GLU A 333 -25.31 6.76 -23.38
CA GLU A 333 -25.02 7.23 -22.03
C GLU A 333 -23.58 7.70 -21.85
N ALA A 334 -23.30 8.64 -20.96
CA ALA A 334 -21.96 9.22 -20.79
C ALA A 334 -20.96 8.38 -19.96
N GLY A 335 -21.10 7.04 -19.97
CA GLY A 335 -20.34 6.15 -19.10
C GLY A 335 -18.83 6.00 -19.41
N PHE A 336 -18.33 6.37 -20.60
CA PHE A 336 -16.86 6.38 -20.82
C PHE A 336 -16.14 7.43 -19.98
N ALA A 337 -16.76 8.59 -19.76
CA ALA A 337 -16.19 9.62 -18.91
C ALA A 337 -16.22 9.19 -17.43
N VAL A 338 -17.32 8.57 -17.01
CA VAL A 338 -17.45 7.96 -15.69
C VAL A 338 -16.41 6.86 -15.49
N LEU A 339 -16.12 6.04 -16.51
CA LEU A 339 -15.06 5.04 -16.47
C LEU A 339 -13.66 5.66 -16.35
N GLU A 340 -13.40 6.80 -17.00
CA GLU A 340 -12.15 7.53 -16.82
C GLU A 340 -11.99 8.00 -15.36
N LYS A 341 -13.03 8.61 -14.79
CA LYS A 341 -13.05 9.04 -13.39
C LYS A 341 -12.90 7.85 -12.44
N ALA A 342 -13.55 6.73 -12.71
CA ALA A 342 -13.37 5.50 -11.93
C ALA A 342 -11.92 5.02 -11.91
N LEU A 343 -11.20 5.14 -13.04
CA LEU A 343 -9.77 4.81 -13.11
C LEU A 343 -8.86 5.87 -12.45
N ASP A 344 -9.36 7.08 -12.21
CA ASP A 344 -8.74 8.08 -11.33
C ASP A 344 -8.90 7.71 -9.85
N LEU A 345 -10.10 7.27 -9.48
CA LEU A 345 -10.41 6.88 -8.11
C LEU A 345 -9.94 5.45 -7.77
N SER A 346 -9.67 4.59 -8.75
CA SER A 346 -9.29 3.19 -8.51
C SER A 346 -7.78 3.02 -8.34
N PRO A 347 -7.30 2.61 -7.15
CA PRO A 347 -5.91 2.24 -6.93
C PRO A 347 -5.56 0.90 -7.62
N ARG A 348 -4.31 0.45 -7.46
CA ARG A 348 -3.82 -0.73 -8.17
C ARG A 348 -4.60 -2.00 -7.79
N ASN A 349 -4.72 -2.93 -8.73
CA ASN A 349 -5.41 -4.22 -8.58
C ASN A 349 -6.92 -4.11 -8.25
N SER A 350 -7.54 -2.95 -8.46
CA SER A 350 -8.97 -2.75 -8.23
C SER A 350 -9.85 -3.46 -9.26
N ASN A 351 -11.12 -3.65 -8.92
CA ASN A 351 -12.14 -4.19 -9.82
C ASN A 351 -13.18 -3.11 -10.08
N ILE A 352 -13.46 -2.85 -11.35
CA ILE A 352 -14.55 -1.98 -11.78
C ILE A 352 -15.65 -2.88 -12.32
N TYR A 353 -16.88 -2.61 -11.90
CA TYR A 353 -18.08 -3.17 -12.49
C TYR A 353 -18.92 -2.03 -13.04
N PHE A 354 -19.25 -2.13 -14.32
CA PHE A 354 -19.97 -1.14 -15.09
C PHE A 354 -21.32 -1.71 -15.50
N TRP A 355 -22.41 -1.14 -15.02
CA TRP A 355 -23.79 -1.53 -15.32
C TRP A 355 -24.46 -0.49 -16.21
N SER A 356 -25.02 -0.93 -17.33
CA SER A 356 -25.84 -0.10 -18.22
C SER A 356 -26.64 -0.99 -19.16
N ASP A 357 -27.77 -0.51 -19.65
CA ASP A 357 -28.59 -1.16 -20.68
C ASP A 357 -28.30 -0.57 -22.09
N ALA A 358 -27.44 0.45 -22.14
CA ALA A 358 -27.26 1.31 -23.29
C ALA A 358 -25.83 1.35 -23.86
N SER A 359 -25.74 1.88 -25.09
CA SER A 359 -24.45 2.19 -25.72
C SER A 359 -23.90 3.52 -25.15
N GLN A 360 -22.60 3.81 -25.26
CA GLN A 360 -22.00 4.93 -24.51
C GLN A 360 -21.53 6.09 -25.40
N LYS A 361 -21.88 7.32 -25.04
CA LYS A 361 -21.39 8.60 -25.59
C LYS A 361 -19.87 8.71 -25.46
N GLY A 362 -19.25 9.42 -26.41
CA GLY A 362 -17.81 9.70 -26.41
C GLY A 362 -16.93 8.71 -27.20
N ASN A 363 -17.53 7.67 -27.77
CA ASN A 363 -16.85 6.80 -28.76
C ASN A 363 -17.05 7.27 -30.20
N GLU A 364 -17.83 8.31 -30.47
CA GLU A 364 -18.30 8.67 -31.83
C GLU A 364 -18.12 10.14 -32.23
N PHE A 365 -17.98 11.07 -31.27
CA PHE A 365 -17.78 12.49 -31.56
C PHE A 365 -16.30 12.88 -31.48
N GLY A 366 -15.75 13.28 -32.62
CA GLY A 366 -14.37 13.74 -32.78
C GLY A 366 -13.63 13.02 -33.93
N PRO A 367 -12.62 13.66 -34.55
CA PRO A 367 -11.82 13.04 -35.60
C PRO A 367 -11.20 11.73 -35.09
N PHE A 368 -11.02 10.74 -35.99
CA PHE A 368 -10.53 9.38 -35.67
C PHE A 368 -9.36 9.35 -34.67
N ASN A 369 -8.44 10.31 -34.79
CA ASN A 369 -7.30 10.47 -33.90
C ASN A 369 -7.70 10.69 -32.42
N VAL A 370 -8.70 11.53 -32.14
CA VAL A 370 -9.15 11.81 -30.76
C VAL A 370 -9.77 10.56 -30.13
N ARG A 371 -10.58 9.83 -30.90
CA ARG A 371 -11.24 8.58 -30.46
C ARG A 371 -10.20 7.51 -30.11
N ILE A 372 -9.20 7.31 -30.97
CA ILE A 372 -8.15 6.30 -30.72
C ILE A 372 -7.25 6.70 -29.55
N PHE A 373 -6.91 7.98 -29.39
CA PHE A 373 -6.09 8.44 -28.27
C PHE A 373 -6.81 8.29 -26.92
N ARG A 374 -8.10 8.62 -26.83
CA ARG A 374 -8.89 8.43 -25.61
C ARG A 374 -8.93 6.96 -25.21
N PHE A 375 -9.23 6.08 -26.17
CA PHE A 375 -9.26 4.63 -25.95
C PHE A 375 -7.89 4.06 -25.57
N LEU A 376 -6.82 4.48 -26.22
CA LEU A 376 -5.46 4.08 -25.87
C LEU A 376 -5.08 4.55 -24.46
N ARG A 377 -5.46 5.78 -24.08
CA ARG A 377 -5.21 6.32 -22.74
C ARG A 377 -5.92 5.47 -21.68
N LEU A 378 -7.20 5.18 -21.87
CA LEU A 378 -7.98 4.28 -21.02
C LEU A 378 -7.31 2.91 -20.86
N ARG A 379 -6.93 2.27 -21.98
CA ARG A 379 -6.25 0.97 -21.97
C ARG A 379 -4.93 1.00 -21.23
N VAL A 380 -4.06 1.95 -21.55
CA VAL A 380 -2.73 2.07 -20.92
C VAL A 380 -2.90 2.32 -19.43
N ARG A 381 -3.85 3.17 -19.04
CA ARG A 381 -4.14 3.47 -17.64
C ARG A 381 -4.62 2.22 -16.88
N ALA A 382 -5.63 1.53 -17.39
CA ALA A 382 -6.17 0.32 -16.76
C ALA A 382 -5.11 -0.79 -16.62
N ILE A 383 -4.30 -1.01 -17.67
CA ILE A 383 -3.21 -2.01 -17.64
C ILE A 383 -2.12 -1.62 -16.63
N ARG A 384 -1.68 -0.35 -16.62
CA ARG A 384 -0.64 0.13 -15.69
C ARG A 384 -1.10 0.03 -14.24
N SER A 385 -2.37 0.31 -13.98
CA SER A 385 -2.98 0.18 -12.66
C SER A 385 -3.41 -1.26 -12.33
N ARG A 386 -3.32 -2.21 -13.27
CA ARG A 386 -3.81 -3.59 -13.11
C ARG A 386 -5.29 -3.66 -12.67
N VAL A 387 -6.07 -2.68 -13.08
CA VAL A 387 -7.51 -2.64 -12.79
C VAL A 387 -8.20 -3.62 -13.72
N ARG A 388 -9.09 -4.45 -13.18
CA ARG A 388 -9.95 -5.35 -13.96
C ARG A 388 -11.29 -4.68 -14.20
N ILE A 389 -11.73 -4.57 -15.45
CA ILE A 389 -12.98 -3.91 -15.81
C ILE A 389 -13.98 -4.97 -16.28
N ASN A 390 -15.11 -5.06 -15.59
CA ASN A 390 -16.22 -5.93 -15.91
C ASN A 390 -17.40 -5.09 -16.38
N PHE A 391 -18.00 -5.47 -17.50
CA PHE A 391 -19.20 -4.83 -18.04
C PHE A 391 -20.40 -5.75 -17.85
N VAL A 392 -21.48 -5.23 -17.30
CA VAL A 392 -22.74 -5.92 -17.05
C VAL A 392 -23.84 -5.18 -17.83
N MET A 393 -24.39 -5.84 -18.84
CA MET A 393 -25.28 -5.23 -19.81
C MET A 393 -26.63 -5.95 -19.84
N THR A 394 -27.76 -5.22 -19.91
CA THR A 394 -29.11 -5.82 -19.98
C THR A 394 -29.94 -5.41 -21.20
N GLY A 395 -29.59 -4.29 -21.86
CA GLY A 395 -30.45 -3.65 -22.87
C GLY A 395 -29.97 -3.70 -24.30
N ARG A 396 -30.79 -3.06 -25.15
CA ARG A 396 -30.75 -3.19 -26.60
C ARG A 396 -30.52 -1.90 -27.41
N CYS A 397 -29.70 -0.99 -26.89
CA CYS A 397 -29.44 0.27 -27.56
C CYS A 397 -28.55 0.15 -28.83
N LEU A 398 -29.04 0.70 -29.96
CA LEU A 398 -28.33 0.74 -31.25
C LEU A 398 -27.46 2.01 -31.40
N PRO A 399 -26.29 1.93 -32.10
CA PRO A 399 -25.73 0.75 -32.75
C PRO A 399 -24.89 -0.09 -31.77
N PHE A 400 -25.33 -1.33 -31.55
CA PHE A 400 -24.67 -2.27 -30.64
C PHE A 400 -23.21 -2.59 -30.96
N GLY A 401 -22.87 -2.65 -32.25
CA GLY A 401 -21.63 -3.30 -32.70
C GLY A 401 -20.35 -2.53 -32.35
N SER A 402 -20.37 -1.20 -32.33
CA SER A 402 -19.17 -0.38 -32.07
C SER A 402 -18.83 -0.36 -30.58
N THR A 403 -19.79 -0.04 -29.71
CA THR A 403 -19.59 0.05 -28.25
C THR A 403 -19.23 -1.29 -27.63
N TYR A 404 -19.90 -2.37 -28.05
CA TYR A 404 -19.63 -3.70 -27.50
C TYR A 404 -18.23 -4.22 -27.85
N ARG A 405 -17.71 -3.90 -29.04
CA ARG A 405 -16.31 -4.19 -29.40
C ARG A 405 -15.32 -3.45 -28.49
N THR A 406 -15.63 -2.22 -28.11
CA THR A 406 -14.82 -1.43 -27.18
C THR A 406 -14.81 -2.04 -25.78
N PHE A 407 -15.98 -2.43 -25.25
CA PHE A 407 -16.10 -3.11 -23.96
C PHE A 407 -15.35 -4.43 -23.93
N LYS A 408 -15.54 -5.28 -24.95
CA LYS A 408 -14.79 -6.55 -25.10
C LYS A 408 -13.29 -6.32 -25.10
N SER A 409 -12.83 -5.31 -25.82
CA SER A 409 -11.41 -4.99 -25.89
C SER A 409 -10.86 -4.52 -24.54
N LEU A 410 -11.58 -3.66 -23.81
CA LEU A 410 -11.20 -3.20 -22.46
C LEU A 410 -11.21 -4.34 -21.44
N ALA A 411 -12.28 -5.13 -21.40
CA ALA A 411 -12.40 -6.29 -20.53
C ALA A 411 -11.25 -7.28 -20.78
N ARG A 412 -11.01 -7.65 -22.05
CA ARG A 412 -9.96 -8.60 -22.43
C ARG A 412 -8.55 -8.13 -22.03
N VAL A 413 -8.22 -6.85 -22.24
CA VAL A 413 -6.85 -6.35 -21.94
C VAL A 413 -6.63 -6.14 -20.45
N THR A 414 -7.71 -6.01 -19.67
CA THR A 414 -7.67 -5.87 -18.22
C THR A 414 -7.86 -7.20 -17.49
N GLY A 415 -8.21 -8.28 -18.19
CA GLY A 415 -8.54 -9.58 -17.59
C GLY A 415 -9.91 -9.60 -16.90
N GLY A 416 -10.80 -8.68 -17.26
CA GLY A 416 -12.21 -8.69 -16.88
C GLY A 416 -13.10 -9.32 -17.95
N SER A 417 -14.41 -9.22 -17.76
CA SER A 417 -15.42 -9.87 -18.60
C SER A 417 -16.50 -8.92 -19.09
N VAL A 418 -17.18 -9.31 -20.16
CA VAL A 418 -18.42 -8.65 -20.59
C VAL A 418 -19.55 -9.66 -20.44
N TYR A 419 -20.55 -9.28 -19.64
CA TYR A 419 -21.75 -10.05 -19.35
C TYR A 419 -22.93 -9.35 -20.02
N HIS A 420 -23.74 -10.11 -20.74
CA HIS A 420 -24.96 -9.62 -21.34
C HIS A 420 -26.12 -10.52 -20.90
N PHE A 421 -27.13 -9.91 -20.28
CA PHE A 421 -28.30 -10.58 -19.73
C PHE A 421 -29.52 -10.11 -20.50
N GLU A 422 -30.35 -11.04 -20.99
CA GLU A 422 -31.61 -10.64 -21.64
C GLU A 422 -32.70 -10.32 -20.61
N ASN A 423 -32.59 -10.88 -19.41
CA ASN A 423 -33.50 -10.66 -18.30
C ASN A 423 -32.70 -10.15 -17.08
N PRO A 424 -33.08 -8.99 -16.50
CA PRO A 424 -32.41 -8.45 -15.33
C PRO A 424 -32.27 -9.44 -14.15
N ALA A 425 -33.26 -10.31 -13.94
CA ALA A 425 -33.26 -11.29 -12.85
C ALA A 425 -32.06 -12.27 -12.90
N ASP A 426 -31.51 -12.50 -14.09
CA ASP A 426 -30.39 -13.42 -14.30
C ASP A 426 -29.04 -12.84 -13.84
N MET A 427 -28.96 -11.53 -13.54
CA MET A 427 -27.76 -10.88 -13.02
C MET A 427 -27.28 -11.48 -11.69
N THR A 428 -28.18 -12.10 -10.92
CA THR A 428 -27.84 -12.84 -9.69
C THR A 428 -26.82 -13.96 -9.91
N SER A 429 -26.73 -14.52 -11.13
CA SER A 429 -25.67 -15.46 -11.53
C SER A 429 -24.25 -14.90 -11.38
N LEU A 430 -24.06 -13.58 -11.43
CA LEU A 430 -22.77 -12.91 -11.24
C LEU A 430 -22.19 -13.19 -9.84
N LEU A 431 -23.04 -13.52 -8.87
CA LEU A 431 -22.67 -13.91 -7.50
C LEU A 431 -22.26 -15.38 -7.37
N LEU A 432 -22.62 -16.23 -8.34
CA LEU A 432 -22.40 -17.67 -8.30
C LEU A 432 -21.14 -18.11 -9.04
N GLY A 433 -20.50 -17.21 -9.80
CA GLY A 433 -19.31 -17.53 -10.60
C GLY A 433 -19.56 -18.62 -11.65
N THR A 434 -20.81 -18.83 -12.04
CA THR A 434 -21.22 -19.91 -12.94
C THR A 434 -20.88 -19.55 -14.38
N ASP A 435 -20.14 -20.44 -15.05
CA ASP A 435 -19.74 -20.39 -16.46
C ASP A 435 -20.92 -20.38 -17.47
N GLU A 436 -22.17 -20.30 -17.01
CA GLU A 436 -23.40 -20.19 -17.82
C GLU A 436 -23.85 -18.75 -18.08
N ILE A 437 -23.02 -17.75 -17.75
CA ILE A 437 -23.23 -16.42 -18.33
C ILE A 437 -22.81 -16.51 -19.79
N ILE A 438 -23.58 -15.94 -20.72
CA ILE A 438 -23.13 -15.72 -22.11
C ILE A 438 -21.97 -14.73 -22.06
N ALA A 439 -20.79 -15.19 -21.64
CA ALA A 439 -19.55 -14.57 -21.96
C ALA A 439 -19.45 -14.70 -23.47
N PHE A 440 -19.60 -13.58 -24.19
CA PHE A 440 -19.21 -13.54 -25.60
C PHE A 440 -17.68 -13.62 -25.70
N ASN A 441 -17.12 -14.75 -25.28
CA ASN A 441 -15.73 -15.14 -25.38
C ASN A 441 -15.58 -16.29 -26.37
N THR A 442 -16.36 -16.31 -27.44
CA THR A 442 -16.11 -17.22 -28.57
C THR A 442 -16.54 -16.56 -29.87
N GLU A 443 -15.53 -16.35 -30.72
CA GLU A 443 -15.60 -16.38 -32.19
C GLU A 443 -16.65 -15.51 -32.88
N MET A 444 -16.20 -14.36 -33.39
CA MET A 444 -16.68 -13.92 -34.70
C MET A 444 -15.59 -13.10 -35.38
N ASP A 445 -15.36 -13.47 -36.63
CA ASP A 445 -14.16 -13.29 -37.42
C ASP A 445 -13.61 -11.87 -37.55
N VAL A 446 -12.32 -11.87 -37.82
CA VAL A 446 -11.59 -10.82 -38.52
C VAL A 446 -12.38 -10.44 -39.78
N GLU A 447 -12.87 -9.20 -39.81
CA GLU A 447 -12.86 -8.33 -40.99
C GLU A 447 -12.94 -6.85 -40.59
#